data_AF-A0A937S2W1-F1
#
_entry.id   AF-A0A937S2W1-F1
#
_cell.length_a   1.000
_cell.length_b   1.000
_cell.length_c   1.000
_cell.angle_alpha   90.00
_cell.angle_beta   90.00
_cell.angle_gamma   90.00
#
_symmetry.space_group_name_H-M   'P 1'
#
loop_
_entity.id
_entity.type
_entity.pdbx_description
1 polymer ?
#
loop_
_entity_poly.entity_id
_entity_poly.type
_entity_poly.pdbx_seq_one_letter_code
_entity_poly.pdbx_strand_id
1 'polypeptide(L)'
;MKYFSHHYNISIDGSESWFDLRLDKDTHLYIDPFLVFRSKIPAFKNSKEKFREFFKAALELVFESKRNSNALEQLEENVLWFPEPMEIRLGESEGKYGAGPGKKFSKACTNALIKLASRGYKELEHFEKIQIFSSGIGADGISDTTANILKEELIQYTQEVCQKLDIPSLPCAVEKAVFDFEDRRWYHGKPDLPVNPFLDKKGIILVPKEFL
;
A
#
# COMPACT_ATOMS: atom_id res chain seq x y z
N MET A 1 14.78 19.65 11.14
CA MET A 1 13.96 19.90 9.93
C MET A 1 13.80 18.69 8.98
N LYS A 2 14.27 17.48 9.31
CA LYS A 2 14.16 16.31 8.40
C LYS A 2 12.95 15.42 8.67
N TYR A 3 12.25 15.64 9.78
CA TYR A 3 11.08 14.91 10.20
C TYR A 3 9.82 15.75 9.92
N PHE A 4 8.69 15.07 9.71
CA PHE A 4 7.39 15.69 9.49
C PHE A 4 7.03 16.69 10.59
N SER A 5 7.10 16.26 11.85
CA SER A 5 6.83 17.10 13.03
C SER A 5 7.66 18.38 13.01
N HIS A 6 8.96 18.24 12.75
CA HIS A 6 9.92 19.32 12.76
C HIS A 6 9.77 20.27 11.56
N HIS A 7 9.25 19.79 10.43
CA HIS A 7 8.98 20.62 9.26
C HIS A 7 7.76 21.53 9.48
N TYR A 8 6.72 21.00 10.14
CA TYR A 8 5.49 21.72 10.44
C TYR A 8 5.45 22.34 11.85
N ASN A 9 6.58 22.36 12.57
CA ASN A 9 6.70 22.89 13.93
C ASN A 9 5.71 22.28 14.94
N ILE A 10 5.45 20.98 14.81
CA ILE A 10 4.59 20.22 15.73
C ILE A 10 5.43 19.74 16.90
N SER A 11 4.96 20.03 18.12
CA SER A 11 5.52 19.43 19.34
C SER A 11 4.97 18.01 19.47
N ILE A 12 5.87 17.04 19.58
CA ILE A 12 5.54 15.63 19.80
C ILE A 12 5.89 15.23 21.23
N ASP A 13 4.99 14.51 21.89
CA ASP A 13 5.19 13.93 23.22
C ASP A 13 5.11 12.38 23.21
N GLY A 14 4.82 11.80 22.05
CA GLY A 14 4.74 10.36 21.83
C GLY A 14 3.30 9.84 21.77
N SER A 15 2.30 10.64 22.16
CA SER A 15 0.88 10.28 22.13
C SER A 15 0.25 10.31 20.73
N GLU A 16 0.98 10.83 19.74
CA GLU A 16 0.47 10.97 18.38
C GLU A 16 0.20 9.60 17.77
N SER A 17 -0.93 9.46 17.08
CA SER A 17 -1.31 8.21 16.42
C SER A 17 -0.50 7.91 15.15
N TRP A 18 0.18 8.90 14.58
CA TRP A 18 0.89 8.83 13.29
C TRP A 18 2.40 8.74 13.50
N PHE A 19 3.08 7.96 12.67
CA PHE A 19 4.52 7.84 12.67
C PHE A 19 5.21 9.12 12.20
N ASP A 20 6.15 9.65 12.99
CA ASP A 20 6.87 10.87 12.63
C ASP A 20 7.89 10.59 11.52
N LEU A 21 7.43 10.82 10.30
CA LEU A 21 8.11 10.40 9.10
C LEU A 21 9.37 11.22 8.81
N ARG A 22 10.44 10.54 8.39
CA ARG A 22 11.59 11.20 7.76
C ARG A 22 11.25 11.59 6.33
N LEU A 23 11.39 12.88 6.02
CA LEU A 23 11.03 13.42 4.70
C LEU A 23 12.15 13.25 3.66
N ASP A 24 13.41 13.17 4.11
CA ASP A 24 14.61 13.18 3.26
C ASP A 24 15.08 11.80 2.78
N LYS A 25 14.70 10.74 3.48
CA LYS A 25 15.07 9.35 3.18
C LYS A 25 14.08 8.38 3.81
N ASP A 26 14.11 7.14 3.34
CA ASP A 26 13.26 6.10 3.89
C ASP A 26 13.72 5.68 5.29
N THR A 27 12.75 5.20 6.07
CA THR A 27 12.98 4.61 7.37
C THR A 27 12.84 3.10 7.27
N HIS A 28 13.82 2.36 7.80
CA HIS A 28 13.85 0.90 7.83
C HIS A 28 12.81 0.35 8.82
N LEU A 29 11.55 0.47 8.43
CA LEU A 29 10.33 0.02 9.08
C LEU A 29 9.36 -0.42 7.98
N TYR A 30 8.41 -1.27 8.36
CA TYR A 30 7.52 -1.94 7.41
C TYR A 30 6.11 -1.96 7.97
N ILE A 31 5.11 -1.81 7.11
CA ILE A 31 3.71 -2.00 7.50
C ILE A 31 3.42 -3.49 7.66
N ASP A 32 2.98 -3.90 8.85
CA ASP A 32 2.46 -5.24 9.10
C ASP A 32 0.94 -5.29 8.84
N PRO A 33 0.47 -6.01 7.80
CA PRO A 33 -0.96 -6.12 7.51
C PRO A 33 -1.77 -6.72 8.67
N PHE A 34 -1.18 -7.61 9.49
CA PHE A 34 -1.87 -8.19 10.62
C PHE A 34 -2.13 -7.18 11.75
N LEU A 35 -1.26 -6.19 11.91
CA LEU A 35 -1.50 -5.06 12.81
C LEU A 35 -2.65 -4.20 12.27
N VAL A 36 -2.62 -3.91 10.96
CA VAL A 36 -3.69 -3.14 10.30
C VAL A 36 -5.06 -3.82 10.48
N PHE A 37 -5.16 -5.14 10.31
CA PHE A 37 -6.43 -5.86 10.47
C PHE A 37 -6.98 -5.88 11.90
N ARG A 38 -6.14 -5.60 12.90
CA ARG A 38 -6.55 -5.49 14.32
C ARG A 38 -6.82 -4.04 14.72
N SER A 39 -6.54 -3.08 13.84
CA SER A 39 -6.74 -1.67 14.08
C SER A 39 -8.18 -1.36 14.44
N LYS A 40 -8.34 -0.40 15.36
CA LYS A 40 -9.64 0.19 15.71
C LYS A 40 -9.83 1.57 15.06
N ILE A 41 -8.86 2.05 14.28
CA ILE A 41 -8.96 3.31 13.56
C ILE A 41 -10.10 3.17 12.53
N PRO A 42 -11.12 4.05 12.55
CA PRO A 42 -12.32 3.89 11.71
C PRO A 42 -12.02 3.68 10.22
N ALA A 43 -11.06 4.42 9.66
CA ALA A 43 -10.66 4.32 8.25
C ALA A 43 -10.17 2.91 7.86
N PHE A 44 -9.62 2.14 8.79
CA PHE A 44 -9.00 0.83 8.51
C PHE A 44 -9.83 -0.36 9.00
N LYS A 45 -11.05 -0.13 9.52
CA LYS A 45 -11.90 -1.19 10.09
C LYS A 45 -12.19 -2.33 9.11
N ASN A 46 -12.30 -2.02 7.82
CA ASN A 46 -12.64 -2.98 6.76
C ASN A 46 -11.41 -3.49 5.98
N SER A 47 -10.19 -3.16 6.40
CA SER A 47 -8.96 -3.51 5.67
C SER A 47 -8.84 -5.01 5.38
N LYS A 48 -9.21 -5.87 6.35
CA LYS A 48 -9.17 -7.32 6.14
C LYS A 48 -10.08 -7.78 5.01
N GLU A 49 -11.27 -7.18 4.90
CA GLU A 49 -12.21 -7.53 3.83
C GLU A 49 -11.74 -6.98 2.48
N LYS A 50 -11.27 -5.73 2.43
CA LYS A 50 -10.69 -5.12 1.21
C LYS A 50 -9.56 -5.98 0.63
N PHE A 51 -8.70 -6.52 1.49
CA PHE A 51 -7.67 -7.48 1.07
C PHE A 51 -8.24 -8.78 0.51
N ARG A 52 -9.28 -9.36 1.13
CA ARG A 52 -9.94 -10.58 0.63
C ARG A 52 -10.56 -10.34 -0.74
N GLU A 53 -11.28 -9.23 -0.89
CA GLU A 53 -11.90 -8.81 -2.15
C GLU A 53 -10.84 -8.60 -3.24
N PHE A 54 -9.70 -7.99 -2.90
CA PHE A 54 -8.62 -7.73 -3.85
C PHE A 54 -8.05 -9.02 -4.42
N PHE A 55 -7.72 -9.96 -3.54
CA PHE A 55 -7.17 -11.25 -3.98
C PHE A 55 -8.22 -12.16 -4.62
N LYS A 56 -9.50 -11.99 -4.28
CA LYS A 56 -10.60 -12.66 -5.01
C LYS A 56 -10.66 -12.15 -6.45
N ALA A 57 -10.66 -10.83 -6.67
CA ALA A 57 -10.64 -10.24 -8.00
C ALA A 57 -9.41 -10.69 -8.82
N ALA A 58 -8.25 -10.78 -8.17
CA ALA A 58 -7.03 -11.30 -8.78
C ALA A 58 -7.16 -12.79 -9.18
N LEU A 59 -7.80 -13.62 -8.35
CA LEU A 59 -8.04 -15.03 -8.62
C LEU A 59 -9.07 -15.26 -9.73
N GLU A 60 -10.06 -14.38 -9.86
CA GLU A 60 -11.03 -14.40 -10.96
C GLU A 60 -10.33 -14.22 -12.32
N LEU A 61 -9.35 -13.32 -12.43
CA LEU A 61 -8.52 -13.17 -13.63
C LEU A 61 -7.74 -14.45 -13.96
N VAL A 62 -7.26 -15.19 -12.96
CA VAL A 62 -6.64 -16.50 -13.17
C VAL A 62 -7.63 -17.49 -13.78
N PHE A 63 -8.88 -17.52 -13.31
CA PHE A 63 -9.89 -18.41 -13.88
C PHE A 63 -10.28 -18.02 -15.31
N GLU A 64 -10.40 -16.72 -15.58
CA GLU A 64 -10.69 -16.17 -16.91
C GLU A 64 -9.57 -16.47 -17.91
N SER A 65 -8.32 -16.60 -17.45
CA SER A 65 -7.19 -16.89 -18.32
C SER A 65 -7.29 -18.21 -19.10
N LYS A 66 -8.13 -19.14 -18.62
CA LYS A 66 -8.45 -20.39 -19.35
C LYS A 66 -9.18 -20.15 -20.68
N ARG A 67 -9.79 -18.98 -20.84
CA ARG A 67 -10.58 -18.58 -22.02
C ARG A 67 -10.12 -17.27 -22.65
N ASN A 68 -9.32 -16.47 -21.93
CA ASN A 68 -8.80 -15.19 -22.36
C ASN A 68 -7.29 -15.13 -22.12
N SER A 69 -6.49 -15.21 -23.19
CA SER A 69 -5.02 -15.18 -23.10
C SER A 69 -4.47 -13.91 -22.44
N ASN A 70 -5.21 -12.80 -22.50
CA ASN A 70 -4.75 -11.51 -21.99
C ASN A 70 -4.99 -11.34 -20.48
N ALA A 71 -5.76 -12.22 -19.84
CA ALA A 71 -6.12 -12.07 -18.42
C ALA A 71 -4.91 -12.23 -17.48
N LEU A 72 -3.95 -13.10 -17.81
CA LEU A 72 -2.72 -13.24 -17.03
C LEU A 72 -1.79 -12.03 -17.18
N GLU A 73 -1.71 -11.47 -18.37
CA GLU A 73 -0.95 -10.23 -18.62
C GLU A 73 -1.59 -9.07 -17.84
N GLN A 74 -2.92 -8.92 -17.89
CA GLN A 74 -3.63 -7.92 -17.09
C GLN A 74 -3.37 -8.12 -15.58
N LEU A 75 -3.40 -9.36 -15.11
CA LEU A 75 -3.14 -9.69 -13.72
C LEU A 75 -1.71 -9.31 -13.29
N GLU A 76 -0.71 -9.72 -14.07
CA GLU A 76 0.70 -9.49 -13.76
C GLU A 76 1.11 -8.01 -13.91
N GLU A 77 0.70 -7.36 -15.00
CA GLU A 77 1.23 -6.03 -15.35
C GLU A 77 0.38 -4.90 -14.76
N ASN A 78 -0.91 -5.12 -14.51
CA ASN A 78 -1.80 -4.07 -14.02
C ASN A 78 -2.22 -4.29 -12.57
N VAL A 79 -2.75 -5.46 -12.22
CA VAL A 79 -3.38 -5.72 -10.90
C VAL A 79 -2.35 -5.97 -9.81
N LEU A 80 -1.45 -6.95 -9.99
CA LEU A 80 -0.44 -7.33 -9.00
C LEU A 80 0.87 -6.55 -9.10
N TRP A 81 0.86 -5.45 -9.86
CA TRP A 81 1.97 -4.52 -9.92
C TRP A 81 1.84 -3.47 -8.82
N PHE A 82 2.65 -3.60 -7.76
CA PHE A 82 2.70 -2.65 -6.66
C PHE A 82 3.99 -1.82 -6.75
N PRO A 83 3.92 -0.53 -7.12
CA PRO A 83 5.09 0.35 -7.06
C PRO A 83 5.43 0.66 -5.60
N GLU A 84 6.69 0.99 -5.30
CA GLU A 84 7.04 1.51 -3.99
C GLU A 84 6.24 2.79 -3.70
N PRO A 85 5.54 2.87 -2.56
CA PRO A 85 4.80 4.05 -2.14
C PRO A 85 5.76 5.14 -1.60
N MET A 86 6.43 5.88 -2.49
CA MET A 86 7.40 6.92 -2.08
C MET A 86 6.80 7.98 -1.12
N GLU A 87 5.49 8.17 -1.14
CA GLU A 87 4.79 9.11 -0.26
C GLU A 87 4.87 8.74 1.23
N ILE A 88 5.05 7.45 1.57
CA ILE A 88 5.12 6.97 2.96
C ILE A 88 6.55 6.86 3.51
N ARG A 89 7.60 6.92 2.66
CA ARG A 89 9.02 6.87 3.05
C ARG A 89 9.39 5.75 4.03
N LEU A 90 8.87 4.54 3.79
CA LEU A 90 9.20 3.32 4.52
C LEU A 90 9.90 2.34 3.58
N GLY A 91 10.76 1.48 4.14
CA GLY A 91 11.42 0.41 3.39
C GLY A 91 12.95 0.43 3.44
N GLU A 92 13.55 -0.42 2.61
CA GLU A 92 15.01 -0.46 2.37
C GLU A 92 15.36 0.17 1.03
N SER A 93 15.99 1.34 1.07
CA SER A 93 16.64 1.93 -0.10
C SER A 93 18.12 2.22 0.18
N GLU A 94 19.04 1.62 -0.59
CA GLU A 94 20.45 2.04 -0.63
C GLU A 94 20.66 3.27 -1.53
N GLY A 95 19.59 3.81 -2.15
CA GLY A 95 19.61 4.91 -3.12
C GLY A 95 18.49 5.95 -2.91
N LYS A 96 18.28 6.86 -3.88
CA LYS A 96 17.24 7.92 -3.79
C LYS A 96 15.80 7.41 -3.98
N TYR A 97 15.63 6.20 -4.53
CA TYR A 97 14.36 5.58 -4.90
C TYR A 97 14.50 4.06 -4.73
N GLY A 98 13.51 3.39 -4.13
CA GLY A 98 13.31 1.96 -4.25
C GLY A 98 12.52 1.62 -5.52
N ALA A 99 12.47 0.33 -5.86
CA ALA A 99 11.83 -0.17 -7.09
C ALA A 99 10.45 -0.79 -6.85
N GLY A 100 10.03 -0.86 -5.59
CA GLY A 100 8.93 -1.69 -5.12
C GLY A 100 9.20 -3.19 -5.29
N PRO A 101 8.23 -4.05 -4.95
CA PRO A 101 8.35 -5.49 -5.15
C PRO A 101 8.64 -5.92 -6.61
N GLY A 102 8.28 -5.09 -7.59
CA GLY A 102 8.68 -5.21 -9.00
C GLY A 102 8.12 -6.43 -9.75
N LYS A 103 8.59 -6.65 -10.99
CA LYS A 103 8.06 -7.69 -11.90
C LYS A 103 8.21 -9.10 -11.36
N LYS A 104 9.28 -9.35 -10.60
CA LYS A 104 9.55 -10.65 -9.97
C LYS A 104 8.48 -11.00 -8.93
N PHE A 105 8.09 -10.04 -8.11
CA PHE A 105 7.01 -10.21 -7.13
C PHE A 105 5.68 -10.48 -7.83
N SER A 106 5.32 -9.68 -8.82
CA SER A 106 4.02 -9.84 -9.52
C SER A 106 3.90 -11.25 -10.13
N LYS A 107 4.97 -11.72 -10.77
CA LYS A 107 5.04 -13.08 -11.32
C LYS A 107 4.97 -14.15 -10.24
N ALA A 108 5.64 -13.96 -9.10
CA ALA A 108 5.57 -14.89 -7.97
C ALA A 108 4.15 -14.98 -7.41
N CYS A 109 3.48 -13.83 -7.23
CA CYS A 109 2.10 -13.76 -6.78
C CYS A 109 1.13 -14.43 -7.77
N THR A 110 1.29 -14.16 -9.07
CA THR A 110 0.48 -14.81 -10.12
C THR A 110 0.65 -16.32 -10.11
N ASN A 111 1.87 -16.83 -10.01
CA ASN A 111 2.12 -18.27 -9.89
C ASN A 111 1.47 -18.88 -8.64
N ALA A 112 1.49 -18.17 -7.51
CA ALA A 112 0.82 -18.60 -6.30
C ALA A 112 -0.71 -18.65 -6.49
N LEU A 113 -1.32 -17.65 -7.13
CA LEU A 113 -2.75 -17.67 -7.47
C LEU A 113 -3.11 -18.82 -8.42
N ILE A 114 -2.30 -19.06 -9.46
CA ILE A 114 -2.49 -20.21 -10.37
C ILE A 114 -2.46 -21.54 -9.60
N LYS A 115 -1.53 -21.69 -8.67
CA LYS A 115 -1.41 -22.89 -7.82
C LYS A 115 -2.59 -23.06 -6.87
N LEU A 116 -3.17 -21.98 -6.37
CA LEU A 116 -4.38 -22.02 -5.55
C LEU A 116 -5.61 -22.39 -6.41
N ALA A 117 -5.76 -21.75 -7.57
CA ALA A 117 -6.82 -22.04 -8.52
C ALA A 117 -6.81 -23.51 -8.99
N SER A 118 -5.63 -24.08 -9.25
CA SER A 118 -5.49 -25.49 -9.66
C SER A 118 -5.86 -26.48 -8.55
N ARG A 119 -5.81 -26.05 -7.29
CA ARG A 119 -6.25 -26.81 -6.11
C ARG A 119 -7.74 -26.62 -5.77
N GLY A 120 -8.47 -25.86 -6.59
CA GLY A 120 -9.91 -25.65 -6.42
C GLY A 120 -10.31 -24.54 -5.45
N TYR A 121 -9.35 -23.76 -4.93
CA TYR A 121 -9.67 -22.59 -4.12
C TYR A 121 -10.32 -21.52 -4.97
N LYS A 122 -11.44 -20.94 -4.50
CA LYS A 122 -12.16 -19.84 -5.17
C LYS A 122 -12.03 -18.50 -4.45
N GLU A 123 -11.47 -18.52 -3.24
CA GLU A 123 -11.20 -17.34 -2.44
C GLU A 123 -10.08 -17.63 -1.43
N LEU A 124 -9.49 -16.58 -0.88
CA LEU A 124 -8.58 -16.67 0.25
C LEU A 124 -9.39 -16.66 1.55
N GLU A 125 -9.93 -17.81 1.96
CA GLU A 125 -10.72 -17.93 3.20
C GLU A 125 -9.94 -17.48 4.45
N HIS A 126 -8.62 -17.66 4.42
CA HIS A 126 -7.70 -17.37 5.49
C HIS A 126 -6.55 -16.56 4.94
N PHE A 127 -6.48 -15.29 5.31
CA PHE A 127 -5.36 -14.42 4.93
C PHE A 127 -4.04 -14.94 5.51
N GLU A 128 -4.03 -15.79 6.53
CA GLU A 128 -2.80 -16.47 6.98
C GLU A 128 -2.18 -17.35 5.87
N LYS A 129 -2.99 -17.83 4.91
CA LYS A 129 -2.49 -18.51 3.71
C LYS A 129 -1.78 -17.55 2.75
N ILE A 130 -1.83 -16.24 2.99
CA ILE A 130 -1.06 -15.28 2.21
C ILE A 130 0.46 -15.50 2.37
N GLN A 131 0.89 -16.22 3.42
CA GLN A 131 2.29 -16.65 3.55
C GLN A 131 2.76 -17.52 2.37
N ILE A 132 1.84 -18.12 1.60
CA ILE A 132 2.16 -18.78 0.33
C ILE A 132 2.64 -17.77 -0.71
N PHE A 133 2.15 -16.53 -0.67
CA PHE A 133 2.67 -15.42 -1.46
C PHE A 133 3.95 -14.87 -0.82
N SER A 134 4.11 -14.91 0.51
CA SER A 134 5.34 -14.43 1.16
C SER A 134 6.59 -15.30 0.90
N SER A 135 6.45 -16.50 0.32
CA SER A 135 7.62 -17.33 0.00
C SER A 135 8.46 -16.67 -1.11
N GLY A 136 9.55 -16.01 -0.72
CA GLY A 136 10.41 -15.24 -1.61
C GLY A 136 10.11 -13.73 -1.66
N ILE A 137 9.24 -13.24 -0.79
CA ILE A 137 8.89 -11.82 -0.65
C ILE A 137 9.31 -11.39 0.77
N GLY A 138 10.21 -10.40 0.85
CA GLY A 138 10.66 -9.84 2.12
C GLY A 138 9.59 -8.97 2.79
N ALA A 139 9.88 -8.51 4.01
CA ALA A 139 9.00 -7.60 4.76
C ALA A 139 8.64 -6.34 3.95
N ASP A 140 9.60 -5.82 3.17
CA ASP A 140 9.46 -4.68 2.26
C ASP A 140 8.33 -4.88 1.23
N GLY A 141 8.33 -6.01 0.51
CA GLY A 141 7.28 -6.29 -0.48
C GLY A 141 5.89 -6.49 0.14
N ILE A 142 5.82 -7.01 1.37
CA ILE A 142 4.56 -7.13 2.12
C ILE A 142 4.07 -5.73 2.54
N SER A 143 4.96 -4.87 3.03
CA SER A 143 4.68 -3.49 3.38
C SER A 143 4.16 -2.70 2.19
N ASP A 144 4.86 -2.76 1.05
CA ASP A 144 4.48 -2.07 -0.17
C ASP A 144 3.13 -2.53 -0.72
N THR A 145 2.89 -3.84 -0.72
CA THR A 145 1.59 -4.39 -1.12
C THR A 145 0.48 -3.85 -0.21
N THR A 146 0.74 -3.84 1.09
CA THR A 146 -0.23 -3.35 2.09
C THR A 146 -0.52 -1.87 1.92
N ALA A 147 0.52 -1.06 1.78
CA ALA A 147 0.41 0.36 1.54
C ALA A 147 -0.34 0.69 0.25
N ASN A 148 -0.14 -0.07 -0.84
CA ASN A 148 -0.83 0.16 -2.10
C ASN A 148 -2.31 -0.23 -2.02
N ILE A 149 -2.65 -1.41 -1.46
CA ILE A 149 -4.06 -1.83 -1.31
C ILE A 149 -4.84 -0.86 -0.42
N LEU A 150 -4.18 -0.32 0.61
CA LEU A 150 -4.79 0.61 1.57
C LEU A 150 -4.44 2.08 1.32
N LYS A 151 -3.99 2.42 0.12
CA LYS A 151 -3.47 3.76 -0.18
C LYS A 151 -4.55 4.83 0.03
N GLU A 152 -5.77 4.54 -0.38
CA GLU A 152 -6.94 5.40 -0.19
C GLU A 152 -7.22 5.67 1.30
N GLU A 153 -7.21 4.63 2.14
CA GLU A 153 -7.42 4.76 3.58
C GLU A 153 -6.26 5.53 4.25
N LEU A 154 -5.02 5.31 3.82
CA LEU A 154 -3.85 6.05 4.30
C LEU A 154 -3.92 7.54 3.91
N ILE A 155 -4.41 7.85 2.70
CA ILE A 155 -4.68 9.23 2.26
C ILE A 155 -5.74 9.87 3.15
N GLN A 156 -6.87 9.21 3.37
CA GLN A 156 -7.94 9.72 4.24
C GLN A 156 -7.41 9.97 5.66
N TYR A 157 -6.70 9.00 6.22
CA TYR A 157 -6.07 9.14 7.53
C TYR A 157 -5.13 10.36 7.59
N THR A 158 -4.32 10.55 6.55
CA THR A 158 -3.40 11.69 6.47
C THR A 158 -4.15 13.02 6.44
N GLN A 159 -5.22 13.10 5.66
CA GLN A 159 -6.06 14.30 5.56
C GLN A 159 -6.71 14.64 6.90
N GLU A 160 -7.22 13.64 7.62
CA GLU A 160 -7.78 13.83 8.97
C GLU A 160 -6.72 14.31 9.97
N VAL A 161 -5.50 13.79 9.91
CA VAL A 161 -4.39 14.26 10.75
C VAL A 161 -4.00 15.69 10.40
N CYS A 162 -3.85 16.01 9.12
CA CYS A 162 -3.48 17.35 8.67
C CYS A 162 -4.54 18.39 9.03
N GLN A 163 -5.82 18.04 8.89
CA GLN A 163 -6.92 18.91 9.31
C GLN A 163 -6.89 19.20 10.81
N LYS A 164 -6.61 18.19 11.66
CA LYS A 164 -6.53 18.37 13.12
C LYS A 164 -5.33 19.21 13.56
N LEU A 165 -4.28 19.24 12.76
CA LEU A 165 -3.02 19.93 13.05
C LEU A 165 -2.88 21.26 12.27
N ASP A 166 -3.94 21.68 11.57
CA ASP A 166 -3.95 22.87 10.70
C ASP A 166 -2.78 22.91 9.69
N ILE A 167 -2.41 21.74 9.16
CA ILE A 167 -1.36 21.61 8.15
C ILE A 167 -1.92 21.92 6.76
N PRO A 168 -1.26 22.78 5.97
CA PRO A 168 -1.68 23.06 4.61
C PRO A 168 -1.47 21.84 3.70
N SER A 169 -2.51 21.52 2.95
CA SER A 169 -2.49 20.47 1.93
C SER A 169 -2.74 21.06 0.54
N LEU A 170 -2.13 20.46 -0.48
CA LEU A 170 -2.29 20.83 -1.88
C LEU A 170 -2.58 19.58 -2.72
N PRO A 171 -3.23 19.72 -3.89
CA PRO A 171 -3.45 18.60 -4.80
C PRO A 171 -2.10 17.98 -5.23
N CYS A 172 -1.84 16.76 -4.77
CA CYS A 172 -0.60 16.04 -5.06
C CYS A 172 -0.88 14.84 -5.96
N ALA A 173 -0.10 14.64 -7.02
CA ALA A 173 -0.25 13.47 -7.89
C ALA A 173 0.17 12.19 -7.15
N VAL A 174 -0.78 11.26 -6.99
CA VAL A 174 -0.57 9.97 -6.36
C VAL A 174 -0.86 8.87 -7.38
N GLU A 175 0.13 8.01 -7.60
CA GLU A 175 -0.03 6.87 -8.50
C GLU A 175 -0.75 5.71 -7.82
N LYS A 176 -1.67 5.08 -8.55
CA LYS A 176 -2.48 3.95 -8.05
C LYS A 176 -3.12 4.27 -6.69
N ALA A 177 -3.76 5.44 -6.61
CA ALA A 177 -4.37 5.97 -5.39
C ALA A 177 -5.54 5.10 -4.91
N VAL A 178 -6.28 4.49 -5.83
CA VAL A 178 -7.42 3.62 -5.54
C VAL A 178 -7.46 2.43 -6.51
N PHE A 179 -7.85 1.26 -6.00
CA PHE A 179 -8.18 0.11 -6.83
C PHE A 179 -9.69 0.04 -7.02
N ASP A 180 -10.12 -0.01 -8.27
CA ASP A 180 -11.51 -0.21 -8.63
C ASP A 180 -11.78 -1.70 -8.83
N PHE A 181 -12.71 -2.23 -8.04
CA PHE A 181 -13.04 -3.65 -8.04
C PHE A 181 -13.94 -4.06 -9.21
N GLU A 182 -14.72 -3.13 -9.79
CA GLU A 182 -15.59 -3.42 -10.94
C GLU A 182 -14.73 -3.53 -12.21
N ASP A 183 -13.86 -2.56 -12.43
CA ASP A 183 -12.94 -2.52 -13.57
C ASP A 183 -11.68 -3.37 -13.36
N ARG A 184 -11.41 -3.81 -12.13
CA ARG A 184 -10.19 -4.53 -11.71
C ARG A 184 -8.93 -3.80 -12.16
N ARG A 185 -8.85 -2.50 -11.89
CA ARG A 185 -7.73 -1.64 -12.28
C ARG A 185 -7.42 -0.57 -11.25
N TRP A 186 -6.18 -0.08 -11.30
CA TRP A 186 -5.74 1.03 -10.47
C TRP A 186 -5.98 2.37 -11.15
N TYR A 187 -6.41 3.35 -10.38
CA TYR A 187 -6.57 4.73 -10.83
C TYR A 187 -5.59 5.66 -10.12
N HIS A 188 -5.03 6.61 -10.87
CA HIS A 188 -4.24 7.71 -10.32
C HIS A 188 -5.16 8.75 -9.68
N GLY A 189 -4.68 9.39 -8.62
CA GLY A 189 -5.43 10.40 -7.87
C GLY A 189 -4.67 11.73 -7.76
N LYS A 190 -5.40 12.78 -7.37
CA LYS A 190 -4.84 14.05 -6.95
C LYS A 190 -5.43 14.52 -5.61
N PRO A 191 -5.31 13.71 -4.54
CA PRO A 191 -5.79 14.12 -3.23
C PRO A 191 -5.03 15.33 -2.70
N ASP A 192 -5.69 16.10 -1.83
CA ASP A 192 -5.03 17.15 -1.07
C ASP A 192 -4.15 16.51 0.01
N LEU A 193 -2.84 16.70 -0.09
CA LEU A 193 -1.84 16.16 0.83
C LEU A 193 -0.81 17.25 1.21
N PRO A 194 -0.19 17.14 2.40
CA PRO A 194 1.00 17.93 2.73
C PRO A 194 2.14 17.62 1.75
N VAL A 195 2.85 18.64 1.28
CA VAL A 195 3.92 18.49 0.28
C VAL A 195 5.24 18.14 0.95
N ASN A 196 5.93 17.12 0.44
CA ASN A 196 7.28 16.80 0.86
C ASN A 196 8.28 17.80 0.23
N PRO A 197 9.03 18.59 1.01
CA PRO A 197 9.98 19.57 0.46
C PRO A 197 11.24 18.94 -0.15
N PHE A 198 11.49 17.65 0.09
CA PHE A 198 12.66 16.92 -0.42
C PHE A 198 12.34 16.02 -1.63
N LEU A 199 11.06 15.89 -2.00
CA LEU A 199 10.61 15.22 -3.20
C LEU A 199 9.89 16.22 -4.09
N ASP A 200 10.22 16.27 -5.38
CA ASP A 200 9.61 17.23 -6.31
C ASP A 200 8.08 17.04 -6.37
N LYS A 201 7.36 17.89 -5.61
CA LYS A 201 5.89 18.01 -5.55
C LYS A 201 5.15 16.69 -5.26
N LYS A 202 5.78 15.79 -4.50
CA LYS A 202 5.10 14.58 -4.00
C LYS A 202 4.43 14.87 -2.65
N GLY A 203 3.25 14.29 -2.47
CA GLY A 203 2.54 14.33 -1.20
C GLY A 203 3.24 13.47 -0.16
N ILE A 204 3.01 13.77 1.11
CA ILE A 204 3.35 12.91 2.24
C ILE A 204 2.09 12.14 2.60
N ILE A 205 2.22 10.82 2.77
CA ILE A 205 1.16 9.96 3.30
C ILE A 205 1.66 9.45 4.66
N LEU A 206 0.92 9.77 5.73
CA LEU A 206 1.24 9.34 7.08
C LEU A 206 0.75 7.91 7.32
N VAL A 207 1.51 7.17 8.12
CA VAL A 207 1.18 5.81 8.53
C VAL A 207 0.92 5.80 10.05
N PRO A 208 -0.16 5.17 10.55
CA PRO A 208 -0.34 4.97 11.98
C PRO A 208 0.83 4.24 12.64
N LYS A 209 1.28 4.70 13.81
CA LYS A 209 2.37 4.06 14.57
C LYS A 209 2.06 2.60 14.90
N GLU A 210 0.79 2.28 15.12
CA GLU A 210 0.35 0.91 15.47
C GLU A 210 0.46 -0.09 14.31
N PHE A 211 0.87 0.34 13.11
CA PHE A 211 1.04 -0.54 11.93
C PHE A 211 2.49 -0.97 11.70
N LEU A 212 3.45 -0.38 12.43
CA LEU A 212 4.89 -0.52 12.22
C LEU A 212 5.55 -1.45 13.25
#